data_AF-A0A820T031-F1
#
_entry.id   AF-A0A820T031-F1
#
_cell.length_a   1.000
_cell.length_b   1.000
_cell.length_c   1.000
_cell.angle_alpha   90.00
_cell.angle_beta   90.00
_cell.angle_gamma   90.00
#
_symmetry.space_group_name_H-M   'P 1'
#
loop_
_entity.id
_entity.type
_entity.pdbx_description
1 polymer ?
#
loop_
_entity_poly.entity_id
_entity_poly.type
_entity_poly.pdbx_seq_one_letter_code
_entity_poly.pdbx_strand_id
1 'polypeptide(L)' 'MQMLPVHAIGELYLTGDCISRGYLNRPELTAERFLPNPFQTNQEQKEGKNARIYKTGDLVRWLPDGELEYLGRNDFQ' A
#
# COMPACT_ATOMS: atom_id res chain seq x y z
N MET A 1 0.82 -10.91 2.70
CA MET A 1 -0.17 -9.82 2.64
C MET A 1 -1.51 -10.40 2.23
N GLN A 2 -2.62 -9.93 2.79
CA GLN A 2 -3.96 -10.42 2.48
C GLN A 2 -4.97 -9.27 2.48
N MET A 3 -6.01 -9.38 1.68
CA MET A 3 -7.16 -8.47 1.75
C MET A 3 -7.98 -8.76 3.00
N LEU A 4 -8.49 -7.71 3.64
CA LEU A 4 -9.28 -7.82 4.85
C LEU A 4 -10.77 -7.60 4.55
N PRO A 5 -11.69 -8.24 5.31
CA PRO A 5 -13.11 -8.00 5.16
C PRO A 5 -13.49 -6.58 5.59
N VAL A 6 -14.69 -6.13 5.18
CA VAL A 6 -15.25 -4.84 5.60
C VAL A 6 -15.30 -4.77 7.14
N HIS A 7 -15.00 -3.60 7.71
CA HIS A 7 -14.82 -3.28 9.13
C HIS A 7 -13.56 -3.81 9.82
N ALA A 8 -12.80 -4.73 9.23
CA ALA A 8 -11.55 -5.17 9.83
C ALA A 8 -10.48 -4.07 9.72
N ILE A 9 -9.77 -3.83 10.83
CA ILE A 9 -8.68 -2.85 10.90
C ILE A 9 -7.44 -3.44 10.23
N GLY A 10 -6.84 -2.68 9.32
CA GLY A 10 -5.61 -3.05 8.64
C GLY A 10 -4.73 -1.86 8.31
N GLU A 11 -3.54 -2.17 7.77
CA GLU A 11 -2.63 -1.16 7.25
C GLU A 11 -3.03 -0.73 5.83
N LEU A 12 -2.97 0.57 5.56
CA LEU A 12 -3.19 1.11 4.22
C LEU A 12 -1.93 1.00 3.36
N TYR A 13 -2.11 0.53 2.12
CA TYR A 13 -1.09 0.48 1.08
C TYR A 13 -1.60 1.13 -0.20
N LEU A 14 -0.73 1.89 -0.86
CA LEU A 14 -1.05 2.58 -2.12
C LEU A 14 -0.29 1.95 -3.29
N THR A 15 -0.87 1.99 -4.49
CA THR A 15 -0.26 1.48 -5.73
C THR A 15 -0.62 2.39 -6.90
N GLY A 16 -0.10 2.09 -8.10
CA GLY A 16 -0.35 2.85 -9.32
C GLY A 16 0.54 4.08 -9.48
N ASP A 17 0.17 4.95 -10.40
CA ASP A 17 0.98 6.12 -10.81
C ASP A 17 1.16 7.16 -9.70
N CYS A 18 0.36 7.07 -8.62
CA CYS A 18 0.40 7.99 -7.49
C CYS A 18 1.56 7.72 -6.51
N ILE A 19 2.33 6.64 -6.67
CA ILE A 19 3.46 6.34 -5.79
C ILE A 19 4.77 6.94 -6.34
N SER A 20 5.60 7.48 -5.45
CA SER A 20 6.89 8.06 -5.86
C SER A 20 7.88 6.99 -6.35
N ARG A 21 8.99 7.43 -6.97
CA ARG A 21 10.10 6.53 -7.33
C ARG A 21 10.75 5.90 -6.09
N GLY A 22 10.75 6.62 -4.97
CA GLY A 22 11.43 6.29 -3.73
C GLY A 22 11.93 7.55 -3.03
N TYR A 23 12.71 7.36 -1.98
CA TYR A 23 13.37 8.44 -1.25
C TYR A 23 14.74 8.74 -1.86
N LEU A 24 14.99 10.03 -2.14
CA LEU A 24 16.25 10.47 -2.74
C LEU A 24 17.45 10.08 -1.84
N ASN A 25 18.44 9.41 -2.42
CA ASN A 25 19.66 8.94 -1.74
C ASN A 25 19.41 8.07 -0.51
N ARG A 26 18.25 7.42 -0.41
CA ARG A 26 17.91 6.50 0.68
C ARG A 26 17.36 5.17 0.13
N PRO A 27 18.22 4.34 -0.47
CA PRO A 27 17.80 3.08 -1.09
C PRO A 27 17.23 2.07 -0.08
N GLU A 28 17.80 1.99 1.13
CA GLU A 28 17.34 1.08 2.18
C GLU A 28 15.92 1.42 2.64
N LEU A 29 15.66 2.69 2.96
CA LEU A 29 14.33 3.17 3.33
C LEU A 29 13.33 3.02 2.17
N THR A 30 13.80 3.18 0.92
CA THR A 30 12.96 2.95 -0.25
C THR A 30 12.56 1.47 -0.34
N ALA A 31 13.49 0.54 -0.14
CA ALA A 31 13.19 -0.89 -0.16
C ALA A 31 12.26 -1.30 1.00
N GLU A 32 12.36 -0.65 2.16
CA GLU A 32 11.49 -0.90 3.31
C GLU A 32 10.04 -0.44 3.05
N ARG A 33 9.85 0.71 2.39
CA ARG A 33 8.51 1.32 2.19
C ARG A 33 7.87 0.99 0.85
N PHE A 34 8.65 0.69 -0.18
CA PHE A 34 8.18 0.35 -1.53
C PHE A 34 8.35 -1.15 -1.77
N LEU A 35 7.35 -1.92 -1.38
CA LEU A 35 7.35 -3.38 -1.41
C LEU A 35 6.87 -3.92 -2.76
N PRO A 36 7.23 -5.15 -3.15
CA PRO A 36 6.61 -5.83 -4.29
C PRO A 36 5.10 -5.94 -4.12
N ASN A 37 4.33 -5.71 -5.18
CA ASN A 37 2.87 -5.80 -5.14
C ASN A 37 2.40 -7.27 -5.32
N PRO A 38 1.88 -7.94 -4.26
CA PRO A 38 1.42 -9.33 -4.38
C PRO A 38 0.05 -9.44 -5.06
N PHE A 39 -0.63 -8.32 -5.32
CA PHE A 39 -1.98 -8.28 -5.88
C PHE A 39 -2.01 -7.95 -7.37
N GLN A 40 -0.87 -7.95 -8.06
CA GLN A 40 -0.84 -7.77 -9.52
C GLN A 40 -1.59 -8.89 -10.23
N THR A 41 -2.45 -8.51 -11.16
CA THR A 41 -3.03 -9.42 -12.14
C THR A 41 -1.96 -9.95 -13.09
N ASN A 42 -2.22 -11.10 -13.73
CA ASN A 42 -1.33 -11.67 -14.74
C ASN A 42 -1.04 -10.71 -15.90
N GLN A 43 -2.01 -9.84 -16.24
CA GLN A 43 -1.85 -8.85 -17.30
C GLN A 43 -0.90 -7.73 -16.86
N GLU A 44 -1.08 -7.19 -15.65
CA GLU A 44 -0.19 -6.16 -15.10
C GLU A 44 1.25 -6.66 -14.97
N GLN A 45 1.45 -7.91 -14.59
CA GLN A 45 2.79 -8.53 -14.54
C GLN A 45 3.43 -8.60 -15.93
N LYS A 46 2.69 -9.01 -16.96
CA LYS A 46 3.19 -9.06 -18.35
C LYS A 46 3.55 -7.68 -18.89
N GLU A 47 2.79 -6.65 -18.50
CA GLU A 47 3.01 -5.27 -18.93
C GLU A 47 4.01 -4.49 -18.06
N GLY A 48 4.50 -5.08 -16.96
CA GLY A 48 5.40 -4.41 -16.03
C GLY A 48 4.77 -3.25 -15.24
N LYS A 49 3.45 -3.25 -15.05
CA LYS A 49 2.69 -2.19 -14.37
C LYS A 49 2.38 -2.54 -12.92
N ASN A 50 2.21 -1.53 -12.07
CA ASN A 50 1.77 -1.69 -10.67
C ASN A 50 2.62 -2.69 -9.86
N ALA A 51 3.91 -2.80 -10.17
CA ALA A 51 4.82 -3.79 -9.58
C ALA A 51 5.18 -3.54 -8.11
N ARG A 52 4.89 -2.35 -7.60
CA ARG A 52 5.22 -1.95 -6.23
C ARG A 52 4.02 -1.35 -5.53
N ILE A 53 3.99 -1.49 -4.22
CA ILE A 53 3.08 -0.83 -3.31
C ILE A 53 3.86 0.02 -2.31
N TYR A 54 3.29 1.13 -1.88
CA TYR A 54 3.83 1.98 -0.84
C TYR A 54 3.15 1.73 0.50
N LYS A 55 3.94 1.42 1.54
CA LYS A 55 3.49 1.27 2.92
C LYS A 55 3.31 2.64 3.56
N THR A 56 2.05 3.06 3.77
CA THR A 56 1.80 4.42 4.30
C THR A 56 2.09 4.50 5.80
N GLY A 57 1.85 3.41 6.53
CA GLY A 57 1.88 3.37 8.00
C GLY A 57 0.55 3.76 8.65
N ASP A 58 -0.49 4.03 7.87
CA ASP A 58 -1.82 4.35 8.38
C ASP A 58 -2.61 3.09 8.70
N LEU A 59 -3.41 3.15 9.78
CA LEU A 59 -4.41 2.16 10.12
C LEU A 59 -5.77 2.64 9.64
N VAL A 60 -6.45 1.80 8.86
CA VAL A 60 -7.76 2.10 8.25
C VAL A 60 -8.67 0.88 8.31
N ARG A 61 -9.96 1.10 8.05
CA ARG A 61 -10.91 0.03 7.73
C ARG A 61 -11.90 0.49 6.67
N TRP A 62 -12.41 -0.46 5.88
CA TRP A 62 -13.53 -0.21 4.98
C TRP A 62 -14.84 -0.09 5.75
N LEU A 63 -15.63 0.92 5.41
CA LEU A 63 -17.03 1.05 5.81
C LEU A 63 -17.95 0.36 4.78
N PRO A 64 -19.20 0.02 5.14
CA PRO A 64 -20.16 -0.65 4.24
C PRO A 64 -20.51 0.13 2.97
N ASP A 65 -20.37 1.45 3.01
CA ASP A 65 -20.62 2.37 1.90
C ASP A 65 -19.44 2.48 0.92
N GLY A 66 -18.32 1.81 1.22
CA GLY A 66 -17.12 1.84 0.40
C GLY A 66 -16.17 3.00 0.73
N GLU A 67 -16.41 3.75 1.80
CA GLU A 67 -15.47 4.74 2.30
C GLU A 67 -14.39 4.09 3.19
N LEU A 68 -13.24 4.76 3.32
CA LEU A 68 -12.19 4.38 4.26
C LEU A 68 -12.27 5.24 5.51
N GLU A 69 -12.41 4.59 6.67
CA GLU A 69 -12.25 5.27 7.96
C GLU A 69 -10.80 5.20 8.42
N TYR A 70 -10.22 6.37 8.70
CA TYR A 70 -8.88 6.49 9.27
C TYR A 70 -8.91 6.35 10.80
N LEU A 71 -8.02 5.51 11.32
CA LEU A 71 -7.97 5.15 12.75
C LEU A 71 -6.69 5.61 13.45
N GLY A 72 -5.64 5.94 12.70
CA GLY A 72 -4.38 6.42 13.25
C GLY A 72 -3.15 5.89 12.53
N ARG A 73 -2.02 5.89 13.23
CA ARG A 73 -0.71 5.44 12.75
C ARG A 73 -0.31 4.11 13.40
N ASN A 74 0.39 3.28 12.65
CA ASN A 74 1.08 2.08 13.15
C ASN A 74 2.56 2.35 13.50
N ASP A 75 3.00 3.60 13.40
CA ASP A 75 4.37 4.03 13.67
C ASP A 75 4.42 5.38 14.40
N PHE A 76 5.64 5.84 14.70
CA PHE A 76 5.92 7.06 15.47
C PHE A 76 6.28 8.26 14.57
N GLN A 77 5.55 8.45 13.48
CA GLN A 77 5.76 9.60 12.60
C GLN A 77 5.73 10.94 13.35
#